data_AF-A0A9E4SVI8-F1
#
_entry.id   AF-A0A9E4SVI8-F1
#
_cell.length_a   1.000
_cell.length_b   1.000
_cell.length_c   1.000
_cell.angle_alpha   90.00
_cell.angle_beta   90.00
_cell.angle_gamma   90.00
#
_symmetry.space_group_name_H-M   'P 1'
#
loop_
_entity.id
_entity.type
_entity.pdbx_description
1 polymer ?
#
loop_
_entity_poly.entity_id
_entity_poly.type
_entity_poly.pdbx_seq_one_letter_code
_entity_poly.pdbx_strand_id
1 'polypeptide(L)'
;MDRTTELLASYSCSLAYEHLSPQVVHQVKRTMVDTLGCAAGGFLSEPAKIARGLAGAISSVLPSRILGTGDYTSPDMAGFANGVMVRYLDCNDSYFSPGGGHPSDMIPAVMALADPLDSDGRTIITAIVLAYEVFGRLSDQVLAGENGWDQGMFSV
;
A
#
# COMPACT_ATOMS: atom_id res chain seq x y z
N MET A 1 -3.60 -23.62 -11.82
CA MET A 1 -3.36 -22.16 -11.83
C MET A 1 -3.23 -21.77 -13.30
N ASP A 2 -3.72 -20.61 -13.74
CA ASP A 2 -3.50 -20.20 -15.13
C ASP A 2 -2.09 -19.59 -15.30
N ARG A 3 -1.66 -19.43 -16.55
CA ARG A 3 -0.30 -18.92 -16.87
C ARG A 3 -0.05 -17.54 -16.27
N THR A 4 -1.05 -16.66 -16.24
CA THR A 4 -0.89 -15.29 -15.71
C THR A 4 -0.65 -15.33 -14.21
N THR A 5 -1.44 -16.10 -13.48
CA THR A 5 -1.31 -16.26 -12.03
C THR A 5 0.02 -16.93 -11.68
N GLU A 6 0.48 -17.91 -12.45
CA GLU A 6 1.79 -18.53 -12.27
C GLU A 6 2.94 -17.54 -12.48
N LEU A 7 2.85 -16.66 -13.48
CA LEU A 7 3.86 -15.63 -13.74
C LEU A 7 3.92 -14.60 -12.61
N LEU A 8 2.76 -14.10 -12.15
CA LEU A 8 2.70 -13.15 -11.04
C LEU A 8 3.25 -13.77 -9.76
N ALA A 9 2.81 -14.98 -9.40
CA ALA A 9 3.30 -15.67 -8.21
C ALA A 9 4.81 -15.93 -8.27
N SER A 10 5.32 -16.39 -9.42
CA SER A 10 6.75 -16.63 -9.62
C SER A 10 7.57 -15.34 -9.51
N TYR A 11 7.08 -14.24 -10.09
CA TYR A 11 7.72 -12.93 -9.95
C TYR A 11 7.72 -12.47 -8.48
N SER A 12 6.57 -12.53 -7.80
CA SER A 12 6.44 -12.16 -6.38
C SER A 12 7.40 -12.92 -5.47
N CYS A 13 7.56 -14.22 -5.71
CA CYS A 13 8.45 -15.07 -4.91
C CYS A 13 9.94 -14.91 -5.24
N SER A 14 10.28 -14.34 -6.39
CA SER A 14 11.66 -14.21 -6.86
C SER A 14 12.24 -12.79 -6.75
N LEU A 15 11.41 -11.77 -6.59
CA LEU A 15 11.88 -10.41 -6.39
C LEU A 15 12.65 -10.28 -5.07
N ALA A 16 13.85 -9.70 -5.15
CA ALA A 16 14.73 -9.47 -4.03
C ALA A 16 15.28 -8.05 -4.09
N TYR A 17 15.69 -7.50 -2.95
CA TYR A 17 16.22 -6.15 -2.85
C TYR A 17 17.42 -5.92 -3.77
N GLU A 18 18.24 -6.95 -3.95
CA GLU A 18 19.45 -6.95 -4.78
C GLU A 18 19.15 -6.79 -6.27
N HIS A 19 17.92 -7.07 -6.71
CA HIS A 19 17.48 -6.83 -8.08
C HIS A 19 17.12 -5.36 -8.34
N LEU A 20 16.99 -4.54 -7.29
CA LEU A 20 16.53 -3.16 -7.39
C LEU A 20 17.69 -2.22 -7.74
N SER A 21 17.50 -1.38 -8.76
CA SER A 21 18.47 -0.32 -9.05
C SER A 21 18.47 0.75 -7.96
N PRO A 22 19.57 1.48 -7.76
CA PRO A 22 19.61 2.60 -6.82
C PRO A 22 18.53 3.65 -7.08
N GLN A 23 18.15 3.86 -8.34
CA GLN A 23 17.11 4.78 -8.75
C GLN A 23 15.73 4.32 -8.31
N VAL A 24 15.42 3.02 -8.44
CA VAL A 24 14.17 2.43 -7.94
C VAL A 24 14.09 2.58 -6.43
N VAL A 25 15.14 2.20 -5.71
CA VAL A 25 15.21 2.35 -4.24
C VAL A 25 14.99 3.81 -3.81
N HIS A 26 15.62 4.76 -4.51
CA HIS A 26 15.44 6.18 -4.23
C HIS A 26 14.01 6.66 -4.50
N GLN A 27 13.40 6.20 -5.60
CA GLN A 27 12.02 6.58 -5.93
C GLN A 27 11.03 6.04 -4.90
N VAL A 28 11.16 4.77 -4.48
CA VAL A 28 10.30 4.19 -3.44
C VAL A 28 10.39 4.96 -2.13
N LYS A 29 11.59 5.39 -1.73
CA LYS A 29 11.76 6.24 -0.54
C LYS A 29 11.03 7.57 -0.67
N ARG A 30 11.08 8.21 -1.84
CA ARG A 30 10.33 9.46 -2.10
C ARG A 30 8.82 9.25 -2.03
N THR A 31 8.34 8.19 -2.68
CA THR A 31 6.94 7.80 -2.65
C THR A 31 6.47 7.51 -1.21
N MET A 32 7.27 6.81 -0.41
CA MET A 32 6.95 6.57 1.00
C MET A 32 6.82 7.87 1.80
N VAL A 33 7.69 8.85 1.58
CA VAL A 33 7.59 10.18 2.22
C VAL A 33 6.32 10.91 1.77
N ASP A 34 6.00 10.86 0.49
CA ASP A 34 4.77 11.43 -0.08
C ASP A 34 3.50 10.81 0.53
N THR A 35 3.44 9.48 0.61
CA THR A 35 2.35 8.73 1.24
C THR A 35 2.17 9.09 2.71
N LEU A 36 3.27 9.22 3.46
CA LEU A 36 3.20 9.66 4.86
C LEU A 36 2.73 11.12 4.98
N GLY A 37 3.09 11.98 4.01
CA GLY A 37 2.55 13.34 3.89
C GLY A 37 1.03 13.34 3.69
N CYS A 38 0.53 12.50 2.79
CA CYS A 38 -0.91 12.32 2.57
C CYS A 38 -1.62 11.83 3.84
N ALA A 39 -1.07 10.82 4.51
CA ALA A 39 -1.60 10.30 5.77
C ALA A 39 -1.68 11.39 6.86
N ALA A 40 -0.62 12.19 7.01
CA ALA A 40 -0.59 13.28 7.97
C ALA A 40 -1.64 14.36 7.66
N GLY A 41 -1.80 14.72 6.38
CA GLY A 41 -2.82 15.67 5.95
C GLY A 41 -4.25 15.14 6.12
N GLY A 42 -4.46 13.83 5.92
CA GLY A 42 -5.74 13.15 6.13
C GLY A 42 -6.06 12.82 7.59
N PHE A 43 -5.10 12.93 8.51
CA PHE A 43 -5.20 12.44 9.88
C PHE A 43 -6.41 13.02 10.66
N LEU A 44 -6.71 14.30 10.49
CA LEU A 44 -7.79 14.97 11.22
C LEU A 44 -9.16 14.89 10.54
N SER A 45 -9.23 14.25 9.36
CA SER A 45 -10.48 14.07 8.64
C SER A 45 -11.48 13.24 9.43
N GLU A 46 -12.77 13.48 9.18
CA GLU A 46 -13.85 12.71 9.80
C GLU A 46 -13.74 11.20 9.47
N PRO A 47 -13.57 10.77 8.20
CA PRO A 47 -13.41 9.35 7.89
C PRO A 47 -12.21 8.70 8.59
N ALA A 48 -11.07 9.40 8.66
CA ALA A 48 -9.89 8.88 9.34
C ALA A 48 -10.10 8.70 10.84
N LYS A 49 -10.81 9.64 11.50
CA LYS A 49 -11.17 9.50 12.93
C LYS A 49 -12.08 8.31 13.16
N ILE A 50 -13.07 8.10 12.30
CA ILE A 50 -13.98 6.94 12.37
C ILE A 50 -13.19 5.65 12.19
N ALA A 51 -12.35 5.57 11.15
CA ALA A 51 -11.56 4.38 10.86
C ALA A 51 -10.57 4.03 12.00
N ARG A 52 -9.89 5.03 12.58
CA ARG A 52 -9.04 4.83 13.75
C ARG A 52 -9.83 4.41 14.98
N GLY A 53 -11.04 4.95 15.18
CA GLY A 53 -11.93 4.55 16.28
C GLY A 53 -12.35 3.08 16.17
N LEU A 54 -12.68 2.61 14.96
CA LEU A 54 -12.97 1.20 14.68
C LEU A 54 -11.74 0.33 14.93
N ALA A 55 -10.58 0.73 14.39
CA ALA A 55 -9.33 -0.02 14.55
C ALA A 55 -8.88 -0.12 16.02
N GLY A 56 -9.03 0.95 16.80
CA GLY A 56 -8.66 0.98 18.22
C GLY A 56 -9.51 0.08 19.12
N ALA A 57 -10.65 -0.41 18.64
CA ALA A 57 -11.48 -1.39 19.35
C ALA A 57 -11.00 -2.84 19.17
N ILE A 58 -10.01 -3.07 18.31
CA ILE A 58 -9.51 -4.41 17.95
C ILE A 58 -8.09 -4.60 18.50
N SER A 59 -7.86 -5.75 19.12
CA SER A 59 -6.55 -6.18 19.62
C SER A 59 -6.07 -7.42 18.87
N SER A 60 -4.75 -7.58 18.74
CA SER A 60 -4.12 -8.72 18.07
C SER A 60 -2.90 -9.20 18.84
N VAL A 61 -2.59 -10.50 18.75
CA VAL A 61 -1.31 -11.08 19.21
C VAL A 61 -0.15 -10.74 18.28
N LEU A 62 -0.45 -10.26 17.07
CA LEU A 62 0.47 -9.70 16.08
C LEU A 62 0.11 -8.22 15.91
N PRO A 63 0.50 -7.34 16.84
CA PRO A 63 0.06 -5.95 16.84
C PRO A 63 0.72 -5.17 15.70
N SER A 64 -0.04 -4.25 15.11
CA SER A 64 0.40 -3.34 14.05
C SER A 64 0.01 -1.91 14.38
N ARG A 65 0.89 -0.97 14.06
CA ARG A 65 0.75 0.43 14.45
C ARG A 65 -0.26 1.20 13.59
N ILE A 66 -1.06 2.02 14.27
CA ILE A 66 -1.85 3.08 13.62
C ILE A 66 -0.94 4.30 13.43
N LEU A 67 -0.76 4.75 12.19
CA LEU A 67 0.16 5.84 11.86
C LEU A 67 -0.27 7.14 12.54
N GLY A 68 0.71 7.86 13.08
CA GLY A 68 0.47 9.13 13.79
C GLY A 68 -0.05 8.99 15.22
N THR A 69 -0.17 7.77 15.76
CA THR A 69 -0.56 7.54 17.16
C THR A 69 0.40 6.58 17.88
N GLY A 70 0.17 6.40 19.19
CA GLY A 70 0.82 5.39 20.02
C GLY A 70 0.08 4.06 20.06
N ASP A 71 -1.02 3.93 19.30
CA ASP A 71 -1.95 2.81 19.39
C ASP A 71 -1.56 1.68 18.43
N TYR A 72 -1.96 0.46 18.82
CA TYR A 72 -1.79 -0.75 18.02
C TYR A 72 -3.13 -1.47 17.86
N THR A 73 -3.25 -2.21 16.76
CA THR A 73 -4.44 -2.99 16.39
C THR A 73 -4.01 -4.24 15.62
N SER A 74 -4.94 -4.98 15.01
CA SER A 74 -4.60 -6.06 14.08
C SER A 74 -4.06 -5.53 12.74
N PRO A 75 -3.23 -6.28 12.00
CA PRO A 75 -2.61 -5.78 10.76
C PRO A 75 -3.63 -5.34 9.70
N ASP A 76 -4.72 -6.08 9.54
CA ASP A 76 -5.81 -5.73 8.63
C ASP A 76 -6.48 -4.40 9.01
N MET A 77 -6.72 -4.17 10.31
CA MET A 77 -7.33 -2.93 10.80
C MET A 77 -6.36 -1.74 10.79
N ALA A 78 -5.07 -1.98 11.00
CA ALA A 78 -4.04 -0.95 10.81
C ALA A 78 -3.96 -0.55 9.33
N GLY A 79 -3.92 -1.53 8.41
CA GLY A 79 -3.95 -1.29 6.96
C GLY A 79 -5.17 -0.47 6.55
N PHE A 80 -6.36 -0.84 7.03
CA PHE A 80 -7.60 -0.09 6.79
C PHE A 80 -7.54 1.35 7.31
N ALA A 81 -7.22 1.56 8.59
CA ALA A 81 -7.21 2.89 9.19
C ALA A 81 -6.15 3.81 8.55
N ASN A 82 -4.97 3.24 8.25
CA ASN A 82 -3.88 3.95 7.58
C ASN A 82 -4.23 4.25 6.12
N GLY A 83 -4.90 3.33 5.42
CA GLY A 83 -5.37 3.51 4.05
C GLY A 83 -6.37 4.65 3.92
N VAL A 84 -7.34 4.74 4.84
CA VAL A 84 -8.31 5.84 4.87
C VAL A 84 -7.59 7.19 5.05
N MET A 85 -6.57 7.26 5.90
CA MET A 85 -5.77 8.50 6.06
C MET A 85 -5.01 8.87 4.79
N VAL A 86 -4.33 7.89 4.18
CA VAL A 86 -3.54 8.07 2.97
C VAL A 86 -4.41 8.58 1.82
N ARG A 87 -5.56 7.93 1.57
CA ARG A 87 -6.42 8.22 0.42
C ARG A 87 -7.24 9.51 0.57
N TYR A 88 -7.43 10.02 1.79
CA TYR A 88 -8.42 11.07 2.06
C TYR A 88 -8.26 12.34 1.21
N LEU A 89 -7.04 12.82 1.03
CA LEU A 89 -6.78 14.09 0.33
C LEU A 89 -6.76 13.95 -1.20
N ASP A 90 -6.74 12.73 -1.71
CA ASP A 90 -6.50 12.43 -3.13
C ASP A 90 -5.23 13.14 -3.69
N CYS A 91 -4.22 13.29 -2.82
CA CYS A 91 -2.92 13.91 -3.14
C CYS A 91 -1.82 12.86 -3.39
N ASN A 92 -2.21 11.59 -3.46
CA ASN A 92 -1.36 10.45 -3.70
C ASN A 92 -0.66 10.52 -5.06
N ASP A 93 0.43 9.75 -5.20
CA ASP A 93 1.05 9.49 -6.50
C ASP A 93 0.05 8.97 -7.55
N SER A 94 0.38 9.14 -8.83
CA SER A 94 -0.47 8.64 -9.92
C SER A 94 0.36 7.86 -10.93
N TYR A 95 -0.17 6.71 -11.34
CA TYR A 95 0.35 5.93 -12.46
C TYR A 95 -0.53 6.17 -13.68
N PHE A 96 0.06 6.67 -14.76
CA PHE A 96 -0.65 7.02 -15.98
C PHE A 96 -0.59 5.86 -16.98
N SER A 97 -1.64 5.06 -16.99
CA SER A 97 -1.86 3.90 -17.86
C SER A 97 -3.36 3.86 -18.25
N PRO A 98 -3.79 2.92 -19.12
CA PRO A 98 -5.20 2.79 -19.49
C PRO A 98 -6.13 2.54 -18.29
N GLY A 99 -5.70 1.74 -17.30
CA GLY A 99 -6.43 1.55 -16.04
C GLY A 99 -6.20 2.67 -15.03
N GLY A 100 -5.04 3.32 -15.07
CA GLY A 100 -4.64 4.43 -14.20
C GLY A 100 -4.63 4.09 -12.71
N GLY A 101 -4.48 5.13 -11.88
CA GLY A 101 -4.76 5.10 -10.45
C GLY A 101 -3.56 5.42 -9.55
N HIS A 102 -3.68 5.06 -8.27
CA HIS A 102 -2.77 5.47 -7.19
C HIS A 102 -2.13 4.25 -6.54
N PRO A 103 -0.98 3.75 -7.03
CA PRO A 103 -0.39 2.54 -6.46
C PRO A 103 0.06 2.71 -4.99
N SER A 104 0.24 3.96 -4.51
CA SER A 104 0.55 4.22 -3.09
C SER A 104 -0.55 3.79 -2.13
N ASP A 105 -1.77 3.53 -2.61
CA ASP A 105 -2.88 3.00 -1.81
C ASP A 105 -2.55 1.65 -1.14
N MET A 106 -1.56 0.90 -1.67
CA MET A 106 -1.11 -0.38 -1.10
C MET A 106 -0.02 -0.24 -0.02
N ILE A 107 0.64 0.92 0.09
CA ILE A 107 1.71 1.15 1.09
C ILE A 107 1.20 0.97 2.54
N PRO A 108 -0.02 1.43 2.92
CA PRO A 108 -0.61 1.14 4.22
C PRO A 108 -0.66 -0.35 4.57
N ALA A 109 -0.96 -1.23 3.61
CA ALA A 109 -1.00 -2.67 3.83
C ALA A 109 0.41 -3.24 4.06
N VAL A 110 1.39 -2.80 3.27
CA VAL A 110 2.81 -3.17 3.47
C VAL A 110 3.29 -2.74 4.86
N MET A 111 3.01 -1.49 5.24
CA MET A 111 3.40 -0.95 6.54
C MET A 111 2.70 -1.67 7.70
N ALA A 112 1.47 -2.12 7.50
CA ALA A 112 0.73 -2.84 8.53
C ALA A 112 1.34 -4.20 8.89
N LEU A 113 2.11 -4.81 7.98
CA LEU A 113 2.86 -6.05 8.24
C LEU A 113 4.30 -5.81 8.72
N ALA A 114 4.77 -4.56 8.73
CA ALA A 114 6.14 -4.24 9.11
C ALA A 114 6.43 -4.60 10.58
N ASP A 115 5.60 -4.16 11.53
CA ASP A 115 5.78 -4.47 12.96
C ASP A 115 5.59 -5.97 13.26
N PRO A 116 4.51 -6.64 12.80
CA PRO A 116 4.31 -8.07 13.07
C PRO A 116 5.43 -8.98 12.58
N LEU A 117 6.10 -8.61 11.49
CA LEU A 117 7.13 -9.41 10.84
C LEU A 117 8.56 -8.94 11.16
N ASP A 118 8.72 -7.93 12.03
CA ASP A 118 10.02 -7.29 12.33
C ASP A 118 10.79 -6.92 11.05
N SER A 119 10.07 -6.32 10.10
CA SER A 119 10.60 -6.07 8.76
C SER A 119 11.57 -4.90 8.74
N ASP A 120 12.71 -5.10 8.08
CA ASP A 120 13.66 -4.03 7.83
C ASP A 120 13.26 -3.14 6.63
N GLY A 121 13.95 -2.01 6.47
CA GLY A 121 13.67 -1.08 5.38
C GLY A 121 13.89 -1.68 3.99
N ARG A 122 14.77 -2.68 3.83
CA ARG A 122 14.97 -3.35 2.54
C ARG A 122 13.77 -4.22 2.17
N THR A 123 13.22 -4.93 3.14
CA THR A 123 12.01 -5.74 3.01
C THR A 123 10.83 -4.86 2.63
N ILE A 124 10.62 -3.75 3.35
CA ILE A 124 9.55 -2.78 3.05
C ILE A 124 9.70 -2.22 1.63
N ILE A 125 10.89 -1.77 1.24
CA ILE A 125 11.12 -1.23 -0.11
C ILE A 125 10.82 -2.28 -1.18
N THR A 126 11.27 -3.52 -0.98
CA THR A 126 11.04 -4.61 -1.94
C THR A 126 9.55 -4.93 -2.07
N ALA A 127 8.82 -4.97 -0.95
CA ALA A 127 7.37 -5.19 -0.95
C ALA A 127 6.60 -4.05 -1.65
N ILE A 128 7.01 -2.79 -1.47
CA ILE A 128 6.41 -1.66 -2.19
C ILE A 128 6.69 -1.79 -3.70
N VAL A 129 7.91 -2.13 -4.11
CA VAL A 129 8.21 -2.36 -5.55
C VAL A 129 7.34 -3.47 -6.11
N LEU A 130 7.20 -4.58 -5.38
CA LEU A 130 6.37 -5.69 -5.81
C LEU A 130 4.91 -5.26 -6.03
N ALA A 131 4.34 -4.55 -5.06
CA ALA A 131 2.97 -4.03 -5.14
C ALA A 131 2.81 -3.13 -6.37
N TYR A 132 3.74 -2.21 -6.59
CA TYR A 132 3.73 -1.29 -7.73
C TYR A 132 3.84 -2.01 -9.08
N GLU A 133 4.71 -3.03 -9.19
CA GLU A 133 4.86 -3.79 -10.42
C GLU A 133 3.56 -4.55 -10.72
N VAL A 134 2.96 -5.22 -9.73
CA VAL A 134 1.69 -5.95 -9.93
C VAL A 134 0.58 -4.99 -10.34
N PHE A 135 0.41 -3.87 -9.62
CA PHE A 135 -0.57 -2.85 -9.96
C PHE A 135 -0.34 -2.31 -11.38
N GLY A 136 0.89 -1.92 -11.71
CA GLY A 136 1.23 -1.36 -13.02
C GLY A 136 0.91 -2.33 -14.15
N ARG A 137 1.29 -3.60 -14.00
CA ARG A 137 1.02 -4.64 -15.00
C ARG A 137 -0.46 -4.91 -15.21
N LEU A 138 -1.27 -4.89 -14.16
CA LEU A 138 -2.72 -5.03 -14.28
C LEU A 138 -3.35 -3.79 -14.91
N SER A 139 -2.97 -2.62 -14.42
CA SER A 139 -3.46 -1.32 -14.86
C SER A 139 -3.09 -1.01 -16.32
N ASP A 140 -1.98 -1.52 -16.83
CA ASP A 140 -1.60 -1.42 -18.24
C ASP A 140 -2.54 -2.21 -19.18
N GLN A 141 -3.23 -3.22 -18.67
CA GLN A 141 -4.03 -4.16 -19.48
C GLN A 141 -5.54 -4.02 -19.27
N VAL A 142 -5.98 -3.48 -18.12
CA VAL A 142 -7.39 -3.47 -17.72
C VAL A 142 -7.94 -2.05 -17.68
N LEU A 143 -8.95 -1.78 -18.51
CA LEU A 143 -9.70 -0.51 -18.56
C LEU A 143 -10.77 -0.46 -17.47
N ALA A 144 -10.37 -0.37 -16.20
CA ALA A 144 -11.29 -0.39 -15.07
C ALA A 144 -12.31 0.78 -15.13
N GLY A 145 -11.80 1.99 -15.37
CA GLY A 145 -12.61 3.21 -15.38
C GLY A 145 -13.71 3.24 -16.45
N GLU A 146 -13.44 2.73 -17.65
CA GLU A 146 -14.45 2.65 -18.73
C GLU A 146 -15.63 1.74 -18.38
N ASN A 147 -15.39 0.78 -17.49
CA ASN A 147 -16.39 -0.17 -17.02
C ASN A 147 -17.06 0.27 -15.69
N GLY A 148 -16.80 1.50 -15.23
CA GLY A 148 -17.39 2.07 -14.01
C GLY A 148 -16.75 1.59 -12.72
N TRP A 149 -15.53 1.02 -12.78
CA TRP A 149 -14.79 0.58 -11.60
C TRP A 149 -13.64 1.52 -11.27
N ASP A 150 -13.33 1.63 -9.98
CA ASP A 150 -12.22 2.43 -9.45
C ASP A 150 -10.91 1.61 -9.40
N GLN A 151 -9.75 2.27 -9.43
CA GLN A 151 -8.43 1.60 -9.39
C GLN A 151 -8.21 0.68 -8.16
N GLY A 152 -9.01 0.82 -7.10
CA GLY A 152 -8.91 -0.03 -5.90
C GLY A 152 -8.91 -1.53 -6.22
N MET A 153 -9.51 -1.98 -7.33
CA MET A 153 -9.49 -3.38 -7.76
C MET A 153 -8.12 -3.91 -8.23
N PHE A 154 -7.12 -3.04 -8.44
CA PHE A 154 -5.74 -3.47 -8.71
C PHE A 154 -4.90 -3.61 -7.44
N SER A 155 -5.43 -3.21 -6.28
CA SER A 155 -4.73 -3.37 -5.00
C SER A 155 -4.68 -4.84 -4.62
N VAL A 156 -3.52 -5.31 -4.18
CA VAL A 156 -3.24 -6.70 -3.80
C VAL A 156 -2.82 -6.84 -2.34
#